data_AF-A0A432JAL4-F1
#
_entry.id   AF-A0A432JAL4-F1
#
_cell.length_a   1.000
_cell.length_b   1.000
_cell.length_c   1.000
_cell.angle_alpha   90.00
_cell.angle_beta   90.00
_cell.angle_gamma   90.00
#
_symmetry.space_group_name_H-M   'P 1'
#
loop_
_entity.id
_entity.type
_entity.pdbx_description
1 polymer ?
#
loop_
_entity_poly.entity_id
_entity_poly.type
_entity_poly.pdbx_seq_one_letter_code
_entity_poly.pdbx_strand_id
1 'polypeptide(L)'
;AEYDGPESEKVKFESEFAVLSEERNTQLSQVPASWQGARDGFVERAKVLKKARIRYRQSVDSAYESVVKLRSLIEDADKLVALDKELTNLKRTVQDSSPEAAIAAIKAAEKKLGAVAGSGKVKSKLSKARRALKKKTPKTDKALNLLSQGMGLFEAEVTWRSRAKAELLGDLLVYDDLLKNSIGLRLQRYMTTEQAQYVAVCHSHHKDVSLNF
;
A
#
# COMPACT_ATOMS: atom_id res chain seq x y z
N ALA A 1 -1.44 -63.50 21.67
CA ALA A 1 -0.37 -62.66 21.09
C ALA A 1 0.85 -62.92 21.95
N GLU A 2 1.72 -63.83 21.50
CA GLU A 2 2.99 -64.08 22.17
C GLU A 2 3.81 -62.79 22.12
N TYR A 3 4.24 -62.33 23.29
CA TYR A 3 5.17 -61.23 23.41
C TYR A 3 6.56 -61.82 23.15
N ASP A 4 7.10 -61.62 21.95
CA ASP A 4 8.37 -62.20 21.47
C ASP A 4 9.64 -61.63 22.15
N GLY A 5 9.47 -60.87 23.24
CA GLY A 5 10.57 -60.32 24.03
C GLY A 5 11.38 -59.23 23.31
N PRO A 6 12.14 -58.42 24.08
CA PRO A 6 12.90 -57.28 23.54
C PRO A 6 13.98 -57.67 22.51
N GLU A 7 14.42 -58.93 22.49
CA GLU A 7 15.46 -59.43 21.59
C GLU A 7 14.96 -59.60 20.14
N SER A 8 13.71 -60.04 19.95
CA SER A 8 13.12 -60.22 18.61
C SER A 8 12.81 -58.88 17.93
N GLU A 9 12.32 -57.92 18.71
CA GLU A 9 12.11 -56.54 18.26
C GLU A 9 13.44 -55.88 17.87
N LYS A 10 14.52 -56.14 18.63
CA LYS A 10 15.87 -55.65 18.33
C LYS A 10 16.38 -56.20 16.99
N VAL A 11 16.26 -57.51 16.75
CA VAL A 11 16.66 -58.14 15.47
C VAL A 11 15.86 -57.55 14.30
N LYS A 12 14.56 -57.32 14.50
CA LYS A 12 13.71 -56.65 13.51
C LYS A 12 14.20 -55.24 13.20
N PHE A 13 14.46 -54.41 14.20
CA PHE A 13 14.96 -53.05 14.00
C PHE A 13 16.35 -53.01 13.34
N GLU A 14 17.24 -53.94 13.66
CA GLU A 14 18.55 -54.05 13.00
C GLU A 14 18.40 -54.38 11.50
N SER A 15 17.46 -55.27 11.15
CA SER A 15 17.17 -55.59 9.75
C SER A 15 16.56 -54.40 9.00
N GLU A 16 15.65 -53.66 9.62
CA GLU A 16 15.04 -52.45 9.03
C GLU A 16 16.10 -51.35 8.84
N PHE A 17 16.99 -51.16 9.83
CA PHE A 17 18.09 -50.20 9.73
C PHE A 17 19.05 -50.51 8.57
N ALA A 18 19.36 -51.80 8.35
CA ALA A 18 20.22 -52.22 7.26
C ALA A 18 19.59 -51.89 5.89
N VAL A 19 18.30 -52.22 5.71
CA VAL A 19 17.55 -51.91 4.48
C VAL A 19 17.51 -50.39 4.23
N LEU A 20 17.10 -49.61 5.23
CA LEU A 20 17.03 -48.15 5.11
C LEU A 20 18.41 -47.51 4.84
N SER A 21 19.48 -48.07 5.40
CA SER A 21 20.84 -47.60 5.16
C SER A 21 21.29 -47.85 3.72
N GLU A 22 20.95 -49.00 3.15
CA GLU A 22 21.24 -49.35 1.76
C GLU A 22 20.42 -48.50 0.78
N GLU A 23 19.13 -48.30 1.05
CA GLU A 23 18.26 -47.41 0.29
C GLU A 23 18.81 -45.97 0.29
N ARG A 24 19.22 -45.46 1.47
CA ARG A 24 19.84 -44.14 1.60
C ARG A 24 21.11 -44.03 0.78
N ASN A 25 21.99 -45.02 0.83
CA ASN A 25 23.24 -45.01 0.06
C ASN A 25 22.98 -45.05 -1.45
N THR A 26 21.98 -45.83 -1.88
CA THR A 26 21.53 -45.89 -3.28
C THR A 26 20.96 -44.56 -3.75
N GLN A 27 20.20 -43.86 -2.91
CA GLN A 27 19.70 -42.52 -3.23
C GLN A 27 20.82 -41.48 -3.28
N LEU A 28 21.76 -41.51 -2.33
CA LEU A 28 22.90 -40.59 -2.32
C LEU A 28 23.83 -40.76 -3.53
N SER A 29 23.98 -41.99 -4.05
CA SER A 29 24.80 -42.23 -5.24
C SER A 29 24.21 -41.64 -6.52
N GLN A 30 22.91 -41.37 -6.54
CA GLN A 30 22.23 -40.69 -7.66
C GLN A 30 22.44 -39.17 -7.64
N VAL A 31 22.95 -38.60 -6.54
CA VAL A 31 23.24 -37.16 -6.45
C VAL A 31 24.52 -36.85 -7.24
N PRO A 32 24.46 -35.97 -8.27
CA PRO A 32 25.65 -35.61 -9.02
C PRO A 32 26.72 -34.97 -8.13
N ALA A 33 27.99 -35.33 -8.32
CA ALA A 33 29.11 -34.72 -7.58
C ALA A 33 29.17 -33.19 -7.73
N SER A 34 28.67 -32.64 -8.85
CA SER A 34 28.58 -31.20 -9.10
C SER A 34 27.43 -30.50 -8.37
N TRP A 35 26.51 -31.25 -7.75
CA TRP A 35 25.27 -30.71 -7.19
C TRP A 35 25.54 -29.65 -6.11
N GLN A 36 26.45 -29.92 -5.18
CA GLN A 36 26.75 -28.98 -4.09
C GLN A 36 27.23 -27.62 -4.63
N GLY A 37 28.18 -27.63 -5.56
CA GLY A 37 28.68 -26.40 -6.20
C GLY A 37 27.62 -25.69 -7.04
N ALA A 38 26.78 -26.45 -7.76
CA ALA A 38 25.67 -25.88 -8.52
C ALA A 38 24.63 -25.20 -7.60
N ARG A 39 24.33 -25.83 -6.46
CA ARG A 39 23.42 -25.30 -5.44
C ARG A 39 23.98 -24.04 -4.79
N ASP A 40 25.24 -24.05 -4.37
CA ASP A 40 25.86 -22.87 -3.75
C ASP A 40 25.86 -21.67 -4.71
N GLY A 41 26.20 -21.91 -5.98
CA GLY A 41 26.09 -20.90 -7.03
C GLY A 41 24.66 -20.42 -7.28
N PHE A 42 23.68 -21.33 -7.23
CA PHE A 42 22.27 -21.00 -7.35
C PHE A 42 21.78 -20.12 -6.19
N VAL A 43 22.09 -20.49 -4.95
CA VAL A 43 21.66 -19.77 -3.74
C VAL A 43 22.15 -18.32 -3.75
N GLU A 44 23.41 -18.09 -4.09
CA GLU A 44 23.97 -16.73 -4.17
C GLU A 44 23.29 -15.91 -5.28
N ARG A 45 23.12 -16.49 -6.47
CA ARG A 45 22.41 -15.81 -7.58
C ARG A 45 20.95 -15.53 -7.24
N ALA A 46 20.26 -16.48 -6.61
CA ALA A 46 18.87 -16.34 -6.19
C ALA A 46 18.70 -15.22 -5.16
N LYS A 47 19.65 -15.09 -4.22
CA LYS A 47 19.70 -14.01 -3.23
C LYS A 47 19.91 -12.65 -3.88
N VAL A 48 20.85 -12.53 -4.83
CA VAL A 48 21.09 -11.29 -5.59
C VAL A 48 19.85 -10.93 -6.41
N LEU A 49 19.27 -11.89 -7.14
CA LEU A 49 18.06 -11.71 -7.94
C LEU A 49 16.87 -11.27 -7.08
N LYS A 50 16.66 -11.89 -5.92
CA LYS A 50 15.60 -11.50 -4.98
C LYS A 50 15.76 -10.06 -4.53
N LYS A 51 16.97 -9.65 -4.14
CA LYS A 51 17.26 -8.26 -3.75
C LYS A 51 17.01 -7.28 -4.90
N ALA A 52 17.50 -7.60 -6.11
CA ALA A 52 17.29 -6.76 -7.29
C ALA A 52 15.80 -6.59 -7.63
N ARG A 53 15.03 -7.69 -7.59
CA ARG A 53 13.57 -7.67 -7.82
C ARG A 53 12.81 -6.82 -6.82
N ILE A 54 13.12 -6.94 -5.52
CA ILE A 54 12.49 -6.12 -4.48
C ILE A 54 12.79 -4.65 -4.71
N ARG A 55 14.07 -4.32 -4.97
CA ARG A 55 14.53 -2.94 -5.19
C ARG A 55 13.85 -2.32 -6.42
N TYR A 56 13.80 -3.08 -7.52
CA TYR A 56 13.10 -2.67 -8.73
C TYR A 56 11.63 -2.37 -8.46
N ARG A 57 10.90 -3.33 -7.85
CA ARG A 57 9.48 -3.17 -7.51
C ARG A 57 9.26 -1.91 -6.68
N GLN A 58 9.93 -1.79 -5.53
CA GLN A 58 9.82 -0.63 -4.66
C GLN A 58 10.05 0.70 -5.40
N SER A 59 11.05 0.76 -6.28
CA SER A 59 11.36 1.95 -7.07
C SER A 59 10.24 2.30 -8.05
N VAL A 60 9.79 1.34 -8.86
CA VAL A 60 8.78 1.58 -9.89
C VAL A 60 7.42 1.89 -9.28
N ASP A 61 7.07 1.19 -8.20
CA ASP A 61 5.81 1.38 -7.50
C ASP A 61 5.76 2.74 -6.82
N SER A 62 6.84 3.15 -6.13
CA SER A 62 6.91 4.46 -5.49
C SER A 62 6.85 5.60 -6.50
N ALA A 63 7.49 5.43 -7.67
CA ALA A 63 7.46 6.42 -8.75
C ALA A 63 6.04 6.57 -9.30
N TYR A 64 5.38 5.45 -9.64
CA TYR A 64 4.04 5.48 -10.21
C TYR A 64 2.98 5.93 -9.18
N GLU A 65 3.09 5.49 -7.91
CA GLU A 65 2.19 5.92 -6.84
C GLU A 65 2.20 7.45 -6.66
N SER A 66 3.36 8.10 -6.88
CA SER A 66 3.48 9.56 -6.82
C SER A 66 2.67 10.25 -7.91
N VAL A 67 2.67 9.71 -9.14
CA VAL A 67 1.87 10.20 -10.27
C VAL A 67 0.37 10.06 -9.96
N VAL A 68 -0.06 8.88 -9.52
CA VAL A 68 -1.46 8.60 -9.16
C VAL A 68 -1.94 9.51 -8.03
N LYS A 69 -1.12 9.70 -6.99
CA LYS A 69 -1.43 10.62 -5.88
C LYS A 69 -1.58 12.05 -6.36
N LEU A 70 -0.62 12.56 -7.15
CA LEU A 70 -0.67 13.93 -7.67
C LEU A 70 -1.92 14.14 -8.52
N ARG A 71 -2.21 13.21 -9.43
CA ARG A 71 -3.41 13.22 -10.28
C ARG A 71 -4.67 13.30 -9.44
N SER A 72 -4.81 12.42 -8.44
CA SER A 72 -5.96 12.40 -7.54
C SER A 72 -6.17 13.73 -6.78
N LEU A 73 -5.09 14.40 -6.38
CA LEU A 73 -5.19 15.71 -5.70
C LEU A 73 -5.73 16.81 -6.63
N ILE A 74 -5.31 16.79 -7.90
CA ILE A 74 -5.69 17.76 -8.92
C ILE A 74 -7.11 17.51 -9.42
N GLU A 75 -7.51 16.26 -9.65
CA GLU A 75 -8.87 15.89 -10.07
C GLU A 75 -9.92 16.32 -9.02
N ASP A 76 -9.57 16.27 -7.74
CA ASP A 76 -10.42 16.70 -6.64
C ASP A 76 -10.49 18.23 -6.44
N ALA A 77 -9.86 19.04 -7.30
CA ALA A 77 -9.85 20.50 -7.18
C ALA A 77 -11.27 21.09 -7.07
N ASP A 78 -12.19 20.68 -7.95
CA ASP A 78 -13.57 21.22 -7.95
C ASP A 78 -14.33 20.83 -6.67
N LYS A 79 -14.10 19.60 -6.17
CA LYS A 79 -14.70 19.15 -4.90
C LYS A 79 -14.20 19.99 -3.74
N LEU A 80 -12.93 20.39 -3.76
CA LEU A 80 -12.36 21.27 -2.75
C LEU A 80 -12.96 22.68 -2.86
N VAL A 81 -13.00 23.27 -4.06
CA VAL A 81 -13.59 24.60 -4.33
C VAL A 81 -15.05 24.67 -3.90
N ALA A 82 -15.82 23.60 -4.12
CA ALA A 82 -17.23 23.53 -3.71
C ALA A 82 -17.45 23.72 -2.19
N LEU A 83 -16.41 23.54 -1.36
CA LEU A 83 -16.48 23.73 0.09
C LEU A 83 -16.21 25.17 0.54
N ASP A 84 -15.77 26.06 -0.36
CA ASP A 84 -15.33 27.42 -0.04
C ASP A 84 -16.38 28.19 0.77
N LYS A 85 -17.60 28.29 0.25
CA LYS A 85 -18.70 28.99 0.92
C LYS A 85 -19.01 28.41 2.31
N GLU A 86 -18.97 27.10 2.45
CA GLU A 86 -19.25 26.45 3.73
C GLU A 86 -18.16 26.75 4.75
N LEU A 87 -16.90 26.64 4.36
CA LEU A 87 -15.76 26.91 5.23
C LEU A 87 -15.68 28.39 5.62
N THR A 88 -15.97 29.30 4.70
CA THR A 88 -15.90 30.76 4.95
C THR A 88 -16.96 31.19 5.94
N ASN A 89 -18.13 30.54 5.91
CA ASN A 89 -19.21 30.77 6.88
C ASN A 89 -18.92 30.23 8.29
N LEU A 90 -17.99 29.28 8.47
CA LEU A 90 -17.75 28.66 9.78
C LEU A 90 -17.31 29.68 10.85
N LYS A 91 -16.53 30.71 10.48
CA LYS A 91 -16.13 31.75 11.43
C LYS A 91 -17.35 32.47 12.01
N ARG A 92 -18.28 32.87 11.13
CA ARG A 92 -19.55 33.50 11.51
C ARG A 92 -20.41 32.57 12.36
N THR A 93 -20.54 31.29 11.99
CA THR A 93 -21.28 30.31 12.79
C THR A 93 -20.70 30.16 14.20
N VAL A 94 -19.38 30.21 14.37
CA VAL A 94 -18.75 30.13 15.70
C VAL A 94 -18.99 31.39 16.55
N GLN A 95 -19.16 32.56 15.92
CA GLN A 95 -19.42 33.82 16.61
C GLN A 95 -20.90 34.00 16.98
N ASP A 96 -21.80 33.65 16.06
CA ASP A 96 -23.21 34.06 16.14
C ASP A 96 -24.13 32.95 16.66
N SER A 97 -23.67 31.70 16.69
CA SER A 97 -24.50 30.53 17.04
C SER A 97 -24.11 29.91 18.39
N SER A 98 -24.96 29.02 18.91
CA SER A 98 -24.64 28.25 20.11
C SER A 98 -23.41 27.35 19.89
N PRO A 99 -22.66 27.01 20.96
CA PRO A 99 -21.54 26.08 20.88
C PRO A 99 -21.91 24.74 20.21
N GLU A 100 -23.10 24.22 20.47
CA GLU A 100 -23.60 22.97 19.90
C GLU A 100 -23.77 23.08 18.38
N ALA A 101 -24.39 24.16 17.91
CA ALA A 101 -24.59 24.42 16.48
C ALA A 101 -23.25 24.61 15.76
N ALA A 102 -22.32 25.36 16.37
CA ALA A 102 -20.97 25.55 15.84
C ALA A 102 -20.19 24.23 15.75
N ILE A 103 -20.27 23.38 16.79
CA ILE A 103 -19.65 22.04 16.79
C ILE A 103 -20.22 21.16 15.67
N ALA A 104 -21.53 21.19 15.46
CA ALA A 104 -22.20 20.42 14.42
C ALA A 104 -21.78 20.88 13.02
N ALA A 105 -21.74 22.20 12.79
CA ALA A 105 -21.29 22.78 11.52
C ALA A 105 -19.84 22.41 11.19
N ILE A 106 -18.91 22.55 12.15
CA ILE A 106 -17.51 22.16 11.95
C ILE A 106 -17.40 20.65 11.67
N LYS A 107 -18.18 19.81 12.35
CA LYS A 107 -18.19 18.35 12.12
C LYS A 107 -18.69 18.00 10.71
N ALA A 108 -19.68 18.70 10.19
CA ALA A 108 -20.17 18.51 8.82
C ALA A 108 -19.09 18.84 7.78
N ALA A 109 -18.42 19.99 7.95
CA ALA A 109 -17.30 20.39 7.11
C ALA A 109 -16.12 19.39 7.19
N GLU A 110 -15.78 18.88 8.38
CA GLU A 110 -14.76 17.84 8.56
C GLU A 110 -15.07 16.56 7.77
N LYS A 111 -16.36 16.17 7.69
CA LYS A 111 -16.79 14.98 6.95
C LYS A 111 -16.59 15.17 5.46
N LYS A 112 -17.01 16.33 4.92
CA LYS A 112 -16.85 16.67 3.50
C LYS A 112 -15.37 16.78 3.11
N LEU A 113 -14.56 17.48 3.92
CA LEU A 113 -13.10 17.49 3.72
C LEU A 113 -12.54 16.08 3.74
N GLY A 114 -13.00 15.21 4.64
CA GLY A 114 -12.55 13.82 4.71
C GLY A 114 -12.77 12.99 3.43
N ALA A 115 -13.65 13.42 2.53
CA ALA A 115 -13.88 12.79 1.22
C ALA A 115 -13.01 13.39 0.10
N VAL A 116 -12.31 14.50 0.36
CA VAL A 116 -11.41 15.18 -0.60
C VAL A 116 -9.97 14.75 -0.35
N ALA A 117 -9.31 14.23 -1.37
CA ALA A 117 -7.92 13.78 -1.28
C ALA A 117 -6.98 14.91 -0.81
N GLY A 118 -6.08 14.60 0.11
CA GLY A 118 -5.06 15.54 0.60
C GLY A 118 -5.55 16.69 1.48
N SER A 119 -6.84 16.75 1.84
CA SER A 119 -7.41 17.81 2.69
C SER A 119 -7.07 17.66 4.20
N GLY A 120 -6.30 16.63 4.57
CA GLY A 120 -6.12 16.19 5.96
C GLY A 120 -5.56 17.26 6.90
N LYS A 121 -4.69 18.15 6.40
CA LYS A 121 -4.14 19.27 7.18
C LYS A 121 -5.23 20.29 7.54
N VAL A 122 -6.09 20.66 6.59
CA VAL A 122 -7.25 21.55 6.80
C VAL A 122 -8.21 20.90 7.80
N LYS A 123 -8.61 19.66 7.56
CA LYS A 123 -9.48 18.88 8.45
C LYS A 123 -8.93 18.81 9.89
N SER A 124 -7.62 18.65 10.05
CA SER A 124 -6.97 18.61 11.36
C SER A 124 -7.12 19.93 12.13
N LYS A 125 -7.01 21.08 11.45
CA LYS A 125 -7.24 22.40 12.07
C LYS A 125 -8.70 22.56 12.52
N LEU A 126 -9.65 22.18 11.68
CA LEU A 126 -11.07 22.19 12.02
C LEU A 126 -11.40 21.26 13.20
N SER A 127 -10.84 20.05 13.22
CA SER A 127 -11.02 19.12 14.35
C SER A 127 -10.48 19.68 15.66
N LYS A 128 -9.35 20.39 15.62
CA LYS A 128 -8.83 21.09 16.80
C LYS A 128 -9.73 22.26 17.21
N ALA A 129 -10.31 23.01 16.27
CA ALA A 129 -11.27 24.08 16.56
C ALA A 129 -12.53 23.52 17.24
N ARG A 130 -13.12 22.45 16.68
CA ARG A 130 -14.25 21.74 17.27
C ARG A 130 -13.95 21.23 18.69
N ARG A 131 -12.78 20.64 18.91
CA ARG A 131 -12.33 20.18 20.25
C ARG A 131 -12.18 21.34 21.25
N ALA A 132 -11.85 22.54 20.79
CA ALA A 132 -11.76 23.72 21.65
C ALA A 132 -13.13 24.21 22.13
N LEU A 133 -14.17 24.06 21.30
CA LEU A 133 -15.56 24.37 21.65
C LEU A 133 -16.20 23.31 22.56
N LYS A 134 -15.83 22.03 22.42
CA LYS A 134 -16.37 20.91 23.24
C LYS A 134 -15.89 20.92 24.71
N LYS A 135 -15.07 21.87 25.13
CA LYS A 135 -14.57 21.93 26.50
C LYS A 135 -15.67 22.39 27.46
N LYS A 136 -15.55 22.03 28.75
CA LYS A 136 -16.47 22.49 29.81
C LYS A 136 -16.69 24.01 29.79
N THR A 137 -15.63 24.76 29.45
CA THR A 137 -15.70 26.17 29.08
C THR A 137 -15.25 26.30 27.62
N PRO A 138 -16.17 26.61 26.68
CA PRO A 138 -15.84 26.79 25.28
C PRO A 138 -14.77 27.87 25.07
N LYS A 139 -13.72 27.55 24.30
CA LYS A 139 -12.63 28.49 23.98
C LYS A 139 -12.82 29.08 22.58
N THR A 140 -13.74 30.03 22.44
CA THR A 140 -14.15 30.61 21.15
C THR A 140 -12.99 31.26 20.40
N ASP A 141 -12.17 32.08 21.05
CA ASP A 141 -11.01 32.73 20.39
C ASP A 141 -10.02 31.71 19.84
N LYS A 142 -9.79 30.64 20.60
CA LYS A 142 -8.92 29.53 20.16
C LYS A 142 -9.53 28.81 18.95
N ALA A 143 -10.84 28.60 18.94
CA ALA A 143 -11.52 27.99 17.81
C ALA A 143 -11.44 28.88 16.56
N LEU A 144 -11.68 30.18 16.68
CA LEU A 144 -11.59 31.15 15.59
C LEU A 144 -10.18 31.24 14.99
N ASN A 145 -9.14 31.27 15.83
CA ASN A 145 -7.75 31.24 15.37
C ASN A 145 -7.45 29.94 14.59
N LEU A 146 -7.86 28.78 15.12
CA LEU A 146 -7.68 27.50 14.44
C LEU A 146 -8.45 27.41 13.12
N LEU A 147 -9.66 27.96 13.05
CA LEU A 147 -10.42 28.07 11.80
C LEU A 147 -9.72 28.98 10.79
N SER A 148 -9.16 30.12 11.23
CA SER A 148 -8.40 30.99 10.34
C SER A 148 -7.14 30.32 9.78
N GLN A 149 -6.42 29.56 10.61
CA GLN A 149 -5.29 28.76 10.14
C GLN A 149 -5.72 27.65 9.18
N GLY A 150 -6.87 27.02 9.44
CA GLY A 150 -7.47 26.04 8.53
C GLY A 150 -7.82 26.67 7.19
N MET A 151 -8.36 27.88 7.21
CA MET A 151 -8.75 28.61 6.00
C MET A 151 -7.54 29.00 5.16
N GLY A 152 -6.47 29.54 5.75
CA GLY A 152 -5.25 29.85 4.98
C GLY A 152 -4.65 28.61 4.30
N LEU A 153 -4.72 27.44 4.96
CA LEU A 153 -4.32 26.18 4.31
C LEU A 153 -5.28 25.77 3.18
N PHE A 154 -6.59 25.98 3.37
CA PHE A 154 -7.60 25.68 2.36
C PHE A 154 -7.43 26.55 1.11
N GLU A 155 -7.27 27.86 1.27
CA GLU A 155 -7.05 28.80 0.17
C GLU A 155 -5.78 28.47 -0.61
N ALA A 156 -4.69 28.12 0.10
CA ALA A 156 -3.46 27.67 -0.52
C ALA A 156 -3.69 26.40 -1.37
N GLU A 157 -4.40 25.41 -0.83
CA GLU A 157 -4.75 24.17 -1.55
C GLU A 157 -5.63 24.44 -2.78
N VAL A 158 -6.65 25.28 -2.64
CA VAL A 158 -7.53 25.67 -3.77
C VAL A 158 -6.73 26.36 -4.88
N THR A 159 -5.85 27.28 -4.51
CA THR A 159 -5.06 28.07 -5.47
C THR A 159 -4.17 27.18 -6.34
N TRP A 160 -3.34 26.33 -5.72
CA TRP A 160 -2.41 25.53 -6.50
C TRP A 160 -3.11 24.42 -7.27
N ARG A 161 -4.18 23.81 -6.72
CA ARG A 161 -4.90 22.72 -7.40
C ARG A 161 -5.72 23.21 -8.58
N SER A 162 -6.36 24.36 -8.46
CA SER A 162 -7.13 24.95 -9.57
C SER A 162 -6.19 25.31 -10.73
N ARG A 163 -5.02 25.87 -10.41
CA ARG A 163 -3.97 26.14 -11.39
C ARG A 163 -3.45 24.86 -12.03
N ALA A 164 -3.06 23.86 -11.23
CA ALA A 164 -2.56 22.58 -11.73
C ALA A 164 -3.60 21.83 -12.57
N LYS A 165 -4.89 21.98 -12.25
CA LYS A 165 -5.97 21.41 -13.05
C LYS A 165 -6.04 22.04 -14.45
N ALA A 166 -5.89 23.35 -14.54
CA ALA A 166 -5.91 24.07 -15.81
C ALA A 166 -4.63 23.86 -16.63
N GLU A 167 -3.47 23.86 -15.98
CA GLU A 167 -2.16 23.87 -16.66
C GLU A 167 -1.54 22.48 -16.86
N LEU A 168 -1.82 21.50 -15.99
CA LEU A 168 -1.06 20.24 -15.92
C LEU A 168 -1.91 18.97 -16.05
N LEU A 169 -3.21 19.01 -15.74
CA LEU A 169 -4.01 17.77 -15.68
C LEU A 169 -4.03 17.01 -17.01
N GLY A 170 -4.14 17.71 -18.14
CA GLY A 170 -4.11 17.08 -19.46
C GLY A 170 -2.84 16.27 -19.70
N ASP A 171 -1.68 16.91 -19.55
CA ASP A 171 -0.37 16.26 -19.74
C ASP A 171 -0.13 15.15 -18.71
N LEU A 172 -0.60 15.33 -17.47
CA LEU A 172 -0.49 14.31 -16.43
C LEU A 172 -1.30 13.05 -16.76
N LEU A 173 -2.46 13.19 -17.41
CA LEU A 173 -3.26 12.05 -17.88
C LEU A 173 -2.55 11.29 -18.99
N VAL A 174 -1.92 12.00 -19.94
CA VAL A 174 -1.12 11.38 -21.00
C VAL A 174 0.07 10.63 -20.39
N TYR A 175 0.76 11.26 -19.43
CA TYR A 175 1.88 10.64 -18.74
C TYR A 175 1.47 9.39 -17.96
N ASP A 176 0.34 9.45 -17.24
CA ASP A 176 -0.23 8.28 -16.55
C ASP A 176 -0.55 7.14 -17.51
N ASP A 177 -1.13 7.44 -18.67
CA ASP A 177 -1.46 6.45 -19.71
C ASP A 177 -0.23 5.71 -20.25
N LEU A 178 0.88 6.42 -20.44
CA LEU A 178 2.16 5.85 -20.87
C LEU A 178 2.78 4.92 -19.81
N LEU A 179 2.60 5.24 -18.52
CA LEU A 179 3.23 4.52 -17.42
C LEU A 179 2.40 3.35 -16.89
N LYS A 180 1.06 3.43 -16.95
CA LYS A 180 0.17 2.49 -16.27
C LYS A 180 0.40 1.04 -16.69
N ASN A 181 0.74 0.81 -17.96
CA ASN A 181 0.96 -0.52 -18.53
C ASN A 181 2.43 -0.99 -18.48
N SER A 182 3.33 -0.17 -17.93
CA SER A 182 4.75 -0.49 -17.76
C SER A 182 5.13 -0.54 -16.29
N ILE A 183 5.72 0.54 -15.75
CA ILE A 183 6.13 0.63 -14.35
C ILE A 183 4.95 0.66 -13.38
N GLY A 184 3.77 1.09 -13.84
CA GLY A 184 2.53 1.12 -13.05
C GLY A 184 1.74 -0.20 -13.04
N LEU A 185 2.16 -1.21 -13.83
CA LEU A 185 1.40 -2.43 -14.05
C LEU A 185 1.02 -3.15 -12.76
N ARG A 186 1.95 -3.19 -11.79
CA ARG A 186 1.77 -3.89 -10.51
C ARG A 186 0.77 -3.21 -9.57
N LEU A 187 0.46 -1.94 -9.82
CA LEU A 187 -0.47 -1.14 -9.03
C LEU A 187 -1.87 -1.09 -9.67
N GLN A 188 -2.07 -1.72 -10.83
CA GLN A 188 -3.40 -1.88 -11.43
C GLN A 188 -4.27 -2.78 -10.55
N ARG A 189 -5.55 -2.41 -10.40
CA ARG A 189 -6.51 -3.18 -9.59
C ARG A 189 -6.86 -4.53 -10.23
N TYR A 190 -6.90 -4.57 -11.56
CA TYR A 190 -7.22 -5.76 -12.34
C TYR A 190 -6.25 -5.86 -13.51
N MET A 191 -5.89 -7.09 -13.88
CA MET A 191 -5.17 -7.35 -15.12
C MET A 191 -6.12 -7.20 -16.31
N THR A 192 -5.60 -6.71 -17.43
CA THR A 192 -6.29 -6.81 -18.71
C THR A 192 -6.28 -8.27 -19.18
N THR A 193 -7.18 -8.62 -20.10
CA THR A 193 -7.23 -9.96 -20.70
C THR A 193 -5.88 -10.33 -21.33
N GLU A 194 -5.26 -9.40 -22.05
CA GLU A 194 -3.94 -9.59 -22.69
C GLU A 194 -2.85 -9.92 -21.66
N GLN A 195 -2.81 -9.16 -20.56
CA GLN A 195 -1.87 -9.39 -19.46
C GLN A 195 -2.10 -10.77 -18.82
N ALA A 196 -3.36 -11.14 -18.58
CA ALA A 196 -3.70 -12.43 -17.99
C ALA A 196 -3.30 -13.61 -18.90
N GLN A 197 -3.52 -13.50 -20.21
CA GLN A 197 -3.09 -14.49 -21.19
C GLN A 197 -1.57 -14.64 -21.22
N TYR A 198 -0.84 -13.53 -21.23
CA TYR A 198 0.62 -13.56 -21.20
C TYR A 198 1.16 -14.26 -19.94
N VAL A 199 0.59 -13.92 -18.78
CA VAL A 199 0.94 -14.55 -17.50
C VAL A 199 0.63 -16.05 -17.51
N ALA A 200 -0.52 -16.46 -18.06
CA ALA A 200 -0.89 -17.88 -18.15
C ALA A 200 0.13 -18.71 -18.95
N VAL A 201 0.63 -18.18 -20.06
CA VAL A 201 1.69 -18.84 -20.86
C VAL A 201 3.01 -18.93 -20.08
N CYS A 202 3.38 -17.88 -19.34
CA CYS A 202 4.57 -17.93 -18.48
C CYS A 202 4.46 -19.00 -17.37
N HIS A 203 3.24 -19.27 -16.89
CA HIS A 203 2.99 -20.25 -15.84
C HIS A 203 2.73 -21.67 -16.35
N SER A 204 2.54 -21.88 -17.66
CA SER A 204 2.25 -23.21 -18.22
C SER A 204 3.47 -24.11 -18.36
N HIS A 205 4.69 -23.57 -18.21
CA HIS A 205 5.93 -24.32 -18.36
C HIS A 205 6.41 -24.89 -17.02
N HIS A 206 6.82 -26.16 -17.00
CA HIS A 206 7.42 -26.77 -15.82
C HIS A 206 8.71 -26.05 -15.43
N LYS A 207 8.87 -25.80 -14.12
CA LYS A 207 10.06 -25.18 -13.56
C LYS A 207 10.79 -26.19 -12.68
N ASP A 208 12.06 -26.44 -12.99
CA ASP A 208 12.92 -27.21 -12.10
C ASP A 208 13.12 -26.46 -10.77
N VAL A 209 12.86 -27.14 -9.67
CA VAL A 209 12.97 -26.62 -8.30
C VAL A 209 14.03 -27.35 -7.47
N SER A 210 14.76 -28.31 -8.05
CA SER A 210 15.74 -29.15 -7.37
C SER A 210 16.78 -28.34 -6.58
N LEU A 211 17.29 -27.26 -7.16
CA LEU A 211 18.29 -26.38 -6.53
C LEU A 211 17.73 -25.51 -5.39
N ASN A 212 16.42 -25.54 -5.10
CA ASN A 212 15.83 -24.87 -3.94
C ASN A 212 15.90 -25.70 -2.65
N PHE A 213 16.22 -26.99 -2.74
CA PHE A 213 16.36 -27.91 -1.62
C PHE A 213 17.84 -28.19 -1.40
#